data_AF-A0A1W9U466-F1
#
_entry.id   AF-A0A1W9U466-F1
#
_cell.length_a   1.000
_cell.length_b   1.000
_cell.length_c   1.000
_cell.angle_alpha   90.00
_cell.angle_beta   90.00
_cell.angle_gamma   90.00
#
_symmetry.space_group_name_H-M   'P 1'
#
loop_
_entity.id
_entity.type
_entity.pdbx_description
1 polymer ?
#
loop_
_entity_poly.entity_id
_entity_poly.type
_entity_poly.pdbx_seq_one_letter_code
_entity_poly.pdbx_strand_id
1 'polypeptide(L)'
;MASFLNGAALKSVFFGGGTPSLLSAAQINTILSHIYCCAALADDIEISLEGNPCSCNDNIRLRDYRRAGVNRLSLGVQSFDDADLLFLGRRHNVATAMTATELAL
;
A
#
# COMPACT_ATOMS: atom_id res chain seq x y z
N MET A 1 15.22 -20.19 -6.68
CA MET A 1 14.10 -19.78 -7.55
C MET A 1 12.91 -20.69 -7.30
N ALA A 2 11.72 -20.13 -7.08
CA ALA A 2 10.49 -20.84 -6.77
C ALA A 2 10.08 -21.73 -7.94
N SER A 3 10.20 -23.05 -7.76
CA SER A 3 9.88 -24.05 -8.79
C SER A 3 8.41 -24.01 -9.22
N PHE A 4 7.51 -23.65 -8.30
CA PHE A 4 6.07 -23.54 -8.58
C PHE A 4 5.70 -22.42 -9.56
N LEU A 5 6.62 -21.48 -9.85
CA LEU A 5 6.39 -20.43 -10.83
C LEU A 5 6.66 -20.89 -12.27
N ASN A 6 7.24 -22.08 -12.49
CA ASN A 6 7.51 -22.63 -13.83
C ASN A 6 8.23 -21.65 -14.78
N GLY A 7 9.14 -20.83 -14.25
CA GLY A 7 9.89 -19.82 -15.01
C GLY A 7 9.11 -18.53 -15.32
N ALA A 8 7.87 -18.39 -14.88
CA ALA A 8 7.12 -17.14 -15.01
C ALA A 8 7.70 -16.04 -14.12
N ALA A 9 7.77 -14.82 -14.66
CA ALA A 9 8.12 -13.63 -13.90
C ALA A 9 6.89 -13.11 -13.14
N LEU A 10 7.10 -12.64 -11.90
CA LEU A 10 6.08 -12.05 -11.07
C LEU A 10 5.71 -10.67 -11.60
N LYS A 11 4.41 -10.46 -11.88
CA LYS A 11 3.88 -9.19 -12.42
C LYS A 11 3.31 -8.25 -11.36
N SER A 12 2.92 -8.77 -10.19
CA SER A 12 2.35 -7.94 -9.14
C SER A 12 2.55 -8.53 -7.75
N VAL A 13 2.77 -7.65 -6.76
CA VAL A 13 2.68 -7.94 -5.33
C VAL A 13 1.60 -7.03 -4.73
N PHE A 14 0.60 -7.62 -4.09
CA PHE A 14 -0.46 -6.87 -3.43
C PHE A 14 -0.43 -7.10 -1.92
N PHE A 15 -0.14 -6.03 -1.18
CA PHE A 15 -0.28 -5.99 0.27
C PHE A 15 -1.70 -5.54 0.62
N GLY A 16 -2.62 -6.51 0.76
CA GLY A 16 -4.03 -6.29 1.11
C GLY A 16 -4.46 -6.94 2.42
N GLY A 17 -5.71 -6.67 2.84
CA GLY A 17 -6.37 -7.34 3.95
C GLY A 17 -6.87 -6.37 5.04
N GLY A 18 -6.27 -6.42 6.22
CA GLY A 18 -6.66 -5.58 7.36
C GLY A 18 -6.23 -4.12 7.20
N THR A 19 -5.06 -3.77 7.70
CA THR A 19 -4.46 -2.44 7.46
C THR A 19 -2.97 -2.59 7.15
N PRO A 20 -2.62 -3.03 5.93
CA PRO A 20 -1.22 -3.21 5.52
C PRO A 20 -0.38 -1.95 5.67
N SER A 21 -0.98 -0.77 5.53
CA SER A 21 -0.38 0.53 5.84
C SER A 21 -0.06 0.76 7.33
N LEU A 22 -0.23 -0.21 8.22
CA LEU A 22 0.36 -0.20 9.56
C LEU A 22 1.80 -0.75 9.57
N LEU A 23 2.15 -1.61 8.61
CA LEU A 23 3.53 -2.10 8.46
C LEU A 23 4.48 -0.92 8.26
N SER A 24 5.65 -0.99 8.89
CA SER A 24 6.73 -0.05 8.61
C SER A 24 7.30 -0.30 7.22
N ALA A 25 7.88 0.74 6.61
CA ALA A 25 8.57 0.58 5.33
C ALA A 25 9.69 -0.47 5.39
N ALA A 26 10.37 -0.60 6.53
CA ALA A 26 11.37 -1.64 6.76
C ALA A 26 10.77 -3.05 6.71
N GLN A 27 9.58 -3.26 7.30
CA GLN A 27 8.88 -4.56 7.24
C GLN A 27 8.45 -4.89 5.80
N ILE A 28 7.93 -3.91 5.06
CA ILE A 28 7.58 -4.08 3.64
C ILE A 28 8.83 -4.44 2.82
N ASN A 29 9.92 -3.71 3.01
CA ASN A 29 11.19 -3.96 2.33
C ASN A 29 11.74 -5.37 2.63
N THR A 30 11.65 -5.83 3.88
CA THR A 30 12.05 -7.20 4.25
C THR A 30 11.24 -8.24 3.47
N ILE A 31 9.91 -8.07 3.39
CA ILE A 31 9.04 -9.00 2.65
C ILE A 31 9.39 -8.99 1.15
N LEU A 32 9.52 -7.81 0.55
CA LEU A 32 9.87 -7.67 -0.86
C LEU A 32 11.24 -8.26 -1.18
N SER A 33 12.24 -8.03 -0.32
CA SER A 33 13.58 -8.61 -0.47
C SER A 33 13.52 -10.14 -0.51
N HIS A 34 12.71 -10.76 0.34
CA HIS A 34 12.51 -12.21 0.32
C HIS A 34 11.82 -12.68 -0.97
N ILE A 35 10.83 -11.94 -1.47
CA ILE A 35 10.18 -12.24 -2.75
C ILE A 35 11.20 -12.19 -3.89
N TYR A 36 12.08 -11.18 -3.90
CA TYR A 36 13.09 -10.98 -4.94
C TYR A 36 14.16 -12.09 -4.95
N CYS A 37 14.48 -12.66 -3.79
CA CYS A 37 15.34 -13.85 -3.72
C CYS A 37 14.66 -15.12 -4.25
N CYS A 38 13.33 -15.16 -4.25
CA CYS A 38 12.56 -16.35 -4.60
C CYS A 38 12.08 -16.36 -6.05
N ALA A 39 11.87 -15.21 -6.69
CA ALA A 39 11.22 -15.10 -7.99
C ALA A 39 11.89 -14.08 -8.91
N ALA A 40 11.86 -14.35 -10.22
CA ALA A 40 12.11 -13.32 -11.23
C ALA A 40 10.95 -12.32 -11.24
N LEU A 41 11.24 -11.03 -11.44
CA LEU A 41 10.24 -9.96 -11.50
C LEU A 41 10.10 -9.50 -12.95
N ALA A 42 8.89 -9.10 -13.32
CA ALA A 42 8.69 -8.32 -14.53
C ALA A 42 9.28 -6.91 -14.35
N ASP A 43 9.79 -6.31 -15.43
CA ASP A 43 10.38 -4.96 -15.40
C ASP A 43 9.34 -3.89 -14.99
N ASP A 44 8.07 -4.15 -15.28
CA ASP A 44 6.91 -3.30 -14.99
C ASP A 44 6.10 -3.79 -13.78
N ILE A 45 6.74 -4.51 -12.84
CA ILE A 45 6.06 -5.09 -11.67
C ILE A 45 5.27 -4.03 -10.88
N GLU A 46 3.99 -4.32 -10.62
CA GLU A 46 3.16 -3.51 -9.73
C GLU A 46 3.34 -3.96 -8.28
N ILE A 47 3.71 -3.05 -7.39
CA ILE A 47 3.76 -3.29 -5.95
C ILE A 47 2.74 -2.36 -5.30
N SER A 48 1.60 -2.96 -4.98
CA SER A 48 0.42 -2.27 -4.47
C SER A 48 0.28 -2.42 -2.95
N LEU A 49 0.00 -1.32 -2.26
CA LEU A 49 -0.29 -1.29 -0.82
C LEU A 49 -1.70 -0.75 -0.56
N GLU A 50 -2.52 -1.47 0.21
CA GLU A 50 -3.76 -0.90 0.76
C GLU A 50 -3.45 0.08 1.90
N GLY A 51 -4.03 1.27 1.79
CA GLY A 51 -3.87 2.38 2.72
C GLY A 51 -5.19 2.86 3.30
N ASN A 52 -5.17 3.21 4.59
CA ASN A 52 -6.22 3.98 5.25
C ASN A 52 -5.76 5.45 5.35
N PRO A 53 -6.64 6.45 5.07
CA PRO A 53 -6.36 7.87 5.32
C PRO A 53 -5.66 8.18 6.65
N CYS A 54 -6.07 7.56 7.77
CA CYS A 54 -5.43 7.78 9.08
C CYS A 54 -3.96 7.39 9.13
N SER A 55 -3.53 6.42 8.33
CA SER A 55 -2.16 5.92 8.27
C SER A 55 -1.36 6.47 7.09
N CYS A 56 -2.02 7.13 6.14
CA CYS A 56 -1.44 7.63 4.89
C CYS A 56 -1.51 9.16 4.80
N ASN A 57 -1.67 9.85 5.93
CA ASN A 57 -1.69 11.31 6.03
C ASN A 57 -0.32 11.92 6.35
N ASP A 58 0.76 11.13 6.29
CA ASP A 58 2.14 11.55 6.54
C ASP A 58 3.00 11.32 5.30
N ASN A 59 3.56 12.41 4.77
CA ASN A 59 4.42 12.41 3.59
C ASN A 59 5.70 11.59 3.79
N ILE A 60 6.28 11.60 5.00
CA ILE A 60 7.50 10.84 5.29
C ILE A 60 7.23 9.34 5.12
N ARG A 61 6.12 8.86 5.71
CA ARG A 61 5.71 7.47 5.60
C ARG A 61 5.44 7.04 4.15
N LEU A 62 4.76 7.86 3.37
CA LEU A 62 4.49 7.54 1.95
C LEU A 62 5.78 7.49 1.12
N ARG A 63 6.71 8.42 1.35
CA ARG A 63 8.05 8.38 0.71
C ARG A 63 8.81 7.13 1.09
N ASP A 64 8.74 6.71 2.34
CA ASP A 64 9.42 5.50 2.80
C ASP A 64 8.80 4.23 2.21
N TYR A 65 7.49 4.18 2.01
CA TYR A 65 6.85 3.10 1.23
C TYR A 65 7.32 3.06 -0.22
N ARG A 66 7.40 4.23 -0.87
CA ARG A 66 7.94 4.33 -2.23
C ARG A 66 9.38 3.83 -2.31
N ARG A 67 10.22 4.20 -1.34
CA ARG A 67 11.61 3.72 -1.22
C ARG A 67 11.70 2.22 -0.97
N ALA A 68 10.77 1.65 -0.22
CA ALA A 68 10.68 0.21 -0.01
C ALA A 68 10.26 -0.57 -1.27
N GLY A 69 9.74 0.11 -2.30
CA GLY A 69 9.37 -0.47 -3.59
C GLY A 69 7.88 -0.35 -3.93
N VAL A 70 7.03 0.15 -3.03
CA VAL A 70 5.60 0.36 -3.32
C VAL A 70 5.46 1.43 -4.40
N ASN A 71 4.78 1.09 -5.50
CA ASN A 71 4.59 2.00 -6.63
C ASN A 71 3.12 2.26 -6.96
N ARG A 72 2.19 1.65 -6.22
CA ARG A 72 0.76 1.95 -6.26
C ARG A 72 0.15 1.91 -4.86
N LEU A 73 -0.70 2.89 -4.55
CA LEU A 73 -1.44 2.97 -3.29
C LEU A 73 -2.93 2.85 -3.57
N SER A 74 -3.63 1.99 -2.81
CA SER A 74 -5.09 1.87 -2.83
C SER A 74 -5.65 2.49 -1.56
N LEU A 75 -6.19 3.71 -1.63
CA LEU A 75 -6.70 4.45 -0.47
C LEU A 75 -8.19 4.19 -0.23
N GLY A 76 -8.52 3.62 0.93
CA GLY A 76 -9.89 3.34 1.33
C GLY A 76 -10.64 4.55 1.90
N VAL A 77 -11.01 5.53 1.06
CA VAL A 77 -11.74 6.75 1.48
C VAL A 77 -13.17 6.48 1.94
N GLN A 78 -13.88 5.58 1.25
CA GLN A 78 -15.29 5.16 1.47
C GLN A 78 -16.37 6.20 1.15
N SER A 79 -16.32 7.38 1.75
CA SER A 79 -17.30 8.45 1.51
C SER A 79 -16.63 9.83 1.56
N PHE A 80 -17.25 10.80 0.88
CA PHE A 80 -16.92 12.22 0.95
C PHE A 80 -17.93 13.00 1.79
N ASP A 81 -18.63 12.32 2.70
CA ASP A 81 -19.54 12.88 3.69
C ASP A 81 -19.13 12.44 5.11
N ASP A 82 -18.99 13.39 6.03
CA ASP A 82 -18.53 13.11 7.40
C ASP A 82 -19.56 12.31 8.22
N ALA A 83 -20.85 12.46 7.95
CA ALA A 83 -21.90 11.70 8.65
C ALA A 83 -21.90 10.24 8.20
N ASP A 84 -21.70 9.97 6.90
CA ASP A 84 -21.50 8.62 6.39
C ASP A 84 -20.26 7.96 6.98
N LEU A 85 -19.13 8.69 7.04
CA LEU A 85 -17.89 8.17 7.61
C LEU A 85 -18.08 7.81 9.10
N LEU A 86 -18.77 8.67 9.85
CA LEU A 86 -19.09 8.40 11.24
C LEU A 86 -20.02 7.18 11.39
N PHE A 87 -21.07 7.09 10.56
CA PHE A 87 -21.99 5.94 10.54
C PHE A 87 -21.26 4.63 10.23
N LEU A 88 -20.31 4.67 9.30
CA LEU A 88 -19.45 3.53 8.94
C LEU A 88 -18.36 3.22 9.99
N GLY A 89 -18.31 3.95 11.10
CA GLY A 89 -17.31 3.77 12.16
C GLY A 89 -15.89 4.14 11.74
N ARG A 90 -15.74 4.99 10.73
CA ARG A 90 -14.41 5.45 10.27
C ARG A 90 -13.84 6.46 11.25
N ARG A 91 -12.52 6.38 11.44
CA ARG A 91 -11.75 7.25 12.34
C ARG A 91 -11.21 8.50 11.64
N HIS A 92 -11.41 8.62 10.33
CA HIS A 92 -11.06 9.78 9.54
C HIS A 92 -12.30 10.55 9.12
N ASN A 93 -12.11 11.84 8.86
CA ASN A 93 -13.09 12.71 8.20
C ASN A 93 -12.67 12.96 6.73
N VAL A 94 -13.53 13.66 5.98
CA VAL A 94 -13.27 14.01 4.57
C VAL A 94 -11.97 14.77 4.41
N ALA A 95 -11.67 15.73 5.28
CA ALA A 95 -10.42 16.50 5.22
C ALA A 95 -9.18 15.60 5.31
N THR A 96 -9.16 14.63 6.23
CA THR A 96 -8.06 13.66 6.36
C THR A 96 -7.93 12.78 5.12
N ALA A 97 -9.05 12.35 4.54
CA ALA A 97 -9.06 11.60 3.28
C ALA A 97 -8.45 12.41 2.12
N MET A 98 -8.85 13.67 1.98
CA MET A 98 -8.31 14.57 0.96
C MET A 98 -6.80 14.79 1.12
N THR A 99 -6.33 15.09 2.34
CA THR A 99 -4.90 15.23 2.61
C THR A 99 -4.13 13.96 2.24
N ALA A 100 -4.63 12.78 2.61
CA ALA A 100 -3.96 11.51 2.28
C ALA A 100 -3.91 11.27 0.77
N THR A 101 -4.98 11.62 0.04
CA THR A 101 -5.00 11.54 -1.42
C THR A 101 -4.02 12.52 -2.06
N GLU A 102 -3.97 13.77 -1.60
CA GLU A 102 -3.05 14.80 -2.12
C GLU A 102 -1.58 14.43 -1.90
N LEU A 103 -1.25 13.86 -0.74
CA LEU A 103 0.11 13.41 -0.44
C LEU A 103 0.55 12.18 -1.26
N ALA A 104 -0.41 11.44 -1.82
CA ALA A 104 -0.15 10.23 -2.62
C ALA A 104 0.02 10.51 -4.12
N LEU A 105 -0.24 11.74 -4.57
CA LEU A 105 -0.02 12.22 -5.95
C LEU A 105 1.44 12.65 -6.17
#